data_AF-A0A9X1SYL7-F1
#
_entry.id   AF-A0A9X1SYL7-F1
#
_cell.length_a   1.000
_cell.length_b   1.000
_cell.length_c   1.000
_cell.angle_alpha   90.00
_cell.angle_beta   90.00
_cell.angle_gamma   90.00
#
_symmetry.space_group_name_H-M   'P 1'
#
loop_
_entity.id
_entity.type
_entity.pdbx_description
1 polymer ?
#
loop_
_entity_poly.entity_id
_entity_poly.type
_entity_poly.pdbx_seq_one_letter_code
_entity_poly.pdbx_strand_id
1 'polypeptide(L)'
;MNGYEIKIDGTSVTYLPPGAEPADSANIYGRERLRLIDDMDPARTRQVIEHWHRPMPSIVAHLFWTDDTDLEQLDLKVAAGQVTDRDFFGAIPVERMDIKCRRCGTHIDLLKWQLTNPLLKSDFIERDKRQNYLKECPHCGNDIHAKAVYVFSWTPPEDGGTVRGSV
;
A
#
# COMPACT_ATOMS: atom_id res chain seq x y z
N MET A 1 -12.83 -17.28 -1.37
CA MET A 1 -11.84 -17.92 -2.26
C MET A 1 -10.51 -17.92 -1.53
N ASN A 2 -9.73 -19.00 -1.59
CA ASN A 2 -8.41 -19.03 -0.93
C ASN A 2 -7.39 -18.25 -1.77
N GLY A 3 -6.35 -17.72 -1.13
CA GLY A 3 -5.23 -17.10 -1.83
C GLY A 3 -4.42 -18.03 -2.73
N TYR A 4 -3.55 -17.45 -3.56
CA TYR A 4 -2.68 -18.15 -4.49
C TYR A 4 -1.21 -18.01 -4.08
N GLU A 5 -0.49 -19.13 -3.99
CA GLU A 5 0.96 -19.07 -3.78
C GLU A 5 1.68 -18.63 -5.06
N ILE A 6 2.45 -17.55 -4.96
CA ILE A 6 3.26 -17.02 -6.05
C ILE A 6 4.66 -16.65 -5.56
N LYS A 7 5.54 -16.33 -6.51
CA LYS A 7 6.84 -15.73 -6.20
C LYS A 7 6.89 -14.31 -6.76
N ILE A 8 7.41 -13.41 -5.94
CA ILE A 8 7.68 -12.02 -6.29
C ILE A 8 9.13 -11.75 -5.88
N ASP A 9 9.99 -11.44 -6.84
CA ASP A 9 11.42 -11.15 -6.60
C ASP A 9 12.09 -12.30 -5.81
N GLY A 10 11.77 -13.54 -6.20
CA GLY A 10 12.22 -14.76 -5.53
C GLY A 10 11.58 -15.05 -4.16
N THR A 11 10.82 -14.12 -3.58
CA THR A 11 10.14 -14.28 -2.29
C THR A 11 8.80 -14.97 -2.49
N SER A 12 8.54 -16.04 -1.74
CA SER A 12 7.25 -16.75 -1.79
C SER A 12 6.21 -16.04 -0.94
N VAL A 13 5.06 -15.75 -1.54
CA VAL A 13 3.95 -15.04 -0.88
C VAL A 13 2.62 -15.71 -1.22
N THR A 14 1.62 -15.52 -0.35
CA THR A 14 0.22 -15.79 -0.73
C THR A 14 -0.40 -14.51 -1.26
N TYR A 15 -0.77 -14.49 -2.53
CA TYR A 15 -1.52 -13.42 -3.17
C TYR A 15 -3.02 -13.55 -2.89
N LEU A 16 -3.66 -12.46 -2.51
CA LEU A 16 -5.09 -12.38 -2.20
C LEU A 16 -5.77 -11.39 -3.17
N PRO A 17 -6.56 -11.89 -4.15
CA PRO A 17 -7.45 -11.02 -4.93
C PRO A 17 -8.57 -10.44 -4.06
N PRO A 18 -9.34 -9.45 -4.55
CA PRO A 18 -10.43 -8.85 -3.79
C PRO A 18 -11.42 -9.90 -3.27
N GLY A 19 -11.75 -9.82 -1.97
CA GLY A 19 -12.66 -10.76 -1.31
C GLY A 19 -12.07 -12.16 -1.03
N ALA A 20 -10.78 -12.40 -1.33
CA ALA A 20 -10.11 -13.59 -0.85
C ALA A 20 -9.72 -13.47 0.63
N GLU A 21 -9.74 -14.59 1.33
CA GLU A 21 -9.32 -14.66 2.73
C GLU A 21 -8.10 -15.57 2.87
N PRO A 22 -7.19 -15.27 3.82
CA PRO A 22 -6.07 -16.15 4.12
C PRO A 22 -6.55 -17.46 4.74
N ALA A 23 -6.01 -18.59 4.28
CA ALA A 23 -6.37 -19.91 4.81
C ALA A 23 -5.98 -20.10 6.29
N ASP A 24 -4.90 -19.47 6.75
CA ASP A 24 -4.44 -19.49 8.14
C ASP A 24 -4.29 -18.05 8.66
N SER A 25 -5.41 -17.44 9.05
CA SER A 25 -5.39 -16.11 9.67
C SER A 25 -4.80 -16.14 11.09
N ALA A 26 -4.72 -17.31 11.74
CA ALA A 26 -4.36 -17.46 13.15
C ALA A 26 -2.94 -16.93 13.45
N ASN A 27 -2.01 -17.12 12.51
CA ASN A 27 -0.58 -16.81 12.68
C ASN A 27 -0.10 -15.62 11.84
N ILE A 28 -1.00 -14.69 11.53
CA ILE A 28 -0.71 -13.46 10.78
C ILE A 28 -0.53 -12.29 11.74
N TYR A 29 0.64 -11.66 11.71
CA TYR A 29 0.91 -10.40 12.37
C TYR A 29 0.20 -9.26 11.62
N GLY A 30 -0.48 -8.40 12.37
CA GLY A 30 -1.25 -7.30 11.80
C GLY A 30 -2.56 -7.77 11.15
N ARG A 31 -3.26 -8.74 11.73
CA ARG A 31 -4.54 -9.25 11.19
C ARG A 31 -5.58 -8.14 11.00
N GLU A 32 -5.56 -7.11 11.86
CA GLU A 32 -6.39 -5.91 11.71
C GLU A 32 -6.17 -5.21 10.37
N ARG A 33 -4.97 -5.35 9.79
CA ARG A 33 -4.62 -4.82 8.47
C ARG A 33 -5.28 -5.57 7.33
N LEU A 34 -5.80 -6.79 7.53
CA LEU A 34 -6.57 -7.49 6.49
C LEU A 34 -7.82 -6.73 6.07
N ARG A 35 -8.36 -5.86 6.94
CA ARG A 35 -9.54 -5.03 6.65
C ARG A 35 -9.21 -3.69 6.02
N LEU A 36 -7.94 -3.32 5.93
CA LEU A 36 -7.54 -2.05 5.30
C LEU A 36 -7.91 -2.02 3.81
N ILE A 37 -7.97 -3.18 3.15
CA ILE A 37 -8.32 -3.27 1.74
C ILE A 37 -9.78 -2.88 1.47
N ASP A 38 -10.69 -3.01 2.44
CA ASP A 38 -12.11 -2.67 2.27
C ASP A 38 -12.29 -1.16 2.01
N ASP A 39 -11.37 -0.33 2.54
CA ASP A 39 -11.33 1.12 2.30
C ASP A 39 -10.44 1.50 1.10
N MET A 40 -9.70 0.55 0.54
CA MET A 40 -8.79 0.79 -0.59
C MET A 40 -9.49 0.49 -1.92
N ASP A 41 -9.06 1.18 -2.97
CA ASP A 41 -9.56 0.93 -4.32
C ASP A 41 -9.15 -0.48 -4.79
N PRO A 42 -10.12 -1.42 -4.97
CA PRO A 42 -9.83 -2.76 -5.45
C PRO A 42 -9.40 -2.77 -6.91
N ALA A 43 -9.54 -1.67 -7.66
CA ALA A 43 -8.95 -1.55 -9.00
C ALA A 43 -7.44 -1.30 -8.95
N ARG A 44 -6.87 -0.91 -7.79
CA ARG A 44 -5.46 -0.53 -7.64
C ARG A 44 -4.70 -1.28 -6.56
N THR A 45 -5.36 -2.14 -5.80
CA THR A 45 -4.79 -2.71 -4.58
C THR A 45 -4.94 -4.22 -4.52
N ARG A 46 -3.90 -4.93 -4.06
CA ARG A 46 -3.96 -6.35 -3.71
C ARG A 46 -3.27 -6.60 -2.39
N GLN A 47 -3.72 -7.64 -1.68
CA GLN A 47 -3.07 -8.10 -0.47
C GLN A 47 -2.10 -9.22 -0.78
N VAL A 48 -0.97 -9.23 -0.08
CA VAL A 48 -0.04 -10.35 -0.09
C VAL A 48 0.34 -10.71 1.34
N ILE A 49 0.49 -12.01 1.59
CA ILE A 49 0.97 -12.54 2.86
C ILE A 49 2.41 -12.99 2.63
N GLU A 50 3.33 -12.34 3.31
CA GLU A 50 4.74 -12.74 3.32
C GLU A 50 4.95 -13.85 4.34
N HIS A 51 5.50 -14.97 3.86
CA HIS A 51 5.84 -16.09 4.72
C HIS A 51 7.30 -16.00 5.14
N TRP A 52 7.51 -15.54 6.37
CA TRP A 52 8.84 -15.54 6.98
C TRP A 52 9.16 -16.93 7.53
N HIS A 53 10.43 -17.32 7.53
CA HIS A 53 10.84 -18.62 8.08
C HIS A 53 10.40 -18.72 9.55
N ARG A 54 9.78 -19.84 9.91
CA ARG A 54 9.32 -20.11 11.29
C ARG A 54 10.50 -19.94 12.27
N PRO A 55 10.26 -19.36 13.46
CA PRO A 55 8.96 -19.15 14.12
C PRO A 55 8.29 -17.80 13.85
N MET A 56 8.77 -17.00 12.89
CA MET A 56 8.20 -15.67 12.67
C MET A 56 6.76 -15.74 12.14
N PRO A 57 5.86 -14.86 12.60
CA PRO A 57 4.51 -14.77 12.06
C PRO A 57 4.56 -14.31 10.60
N SER A 58 3.54 -14.66 9.82
CA SER A 58 3.39 -14.09 8.48
C SER A 58 2.95 -12.64 8.56
N ILE A 59 3.35 -11.80 7.61
CA ILE A 59 3.03 -10.36 7.61
C ILE A 59 2.09 -10.08 6.43
N VAL A 60 1.04 -9.29 6.68
CA VAL A 60 0.21 -8.74 5.60
C VAL A 60 0.88 -7.50 5.04
N ALA A 61 1.14 -7.51 3.74
CA ALA A 61 1.50 -6.32 2.98
C ALA A 61 0.39 -5.99 1.97
N HIS A 62 0.22 -4.71 1.68
CA HIS A 62 -0.67 -4.24 0.63
C HIS A 62 0.19 -3.78 -0.53
N LEU A 63 -0.06 -4.31 -1.71
CA LEU A 63 0.53 -3.84 -2.95
C LEU A 63 -0.43 -2.83 -3.58
N PHE A 64 0.10 -1.67 -3.96
CA PHE A 64 -0.63 -0.62 -4.65
C PHE A 64 0.01 -0.36 -6.01
N TRP A 65 -0.80 -0.32 -7.06
CA TRP A 65 -0.36 0.02 -8.41
C TRP A 65 -0.64 1.50 -8.68
N THR A 66 0.42 2.24 -9.00
CA THR A 66 0.31 3.65 -9.38
C THR A 66 0.08 3.85 -10.87
N ASP A 67 0.24 2.80 -11.67
CA ASP A 67 -0.03 2.78 -13.10
C ASP A 67 -1.44 2.23 -13.40
N ASP A 68 -1.82 2.25 -14.67
CA ASP A 68 -3.11 1.73 -15.16
C ASP A 68 -3.04 0.21 -15.42
N THR A 69 -2.32 -0.55 -14.56
CA THR A 69 -2.28 -2.01 -14.67
C THR A 69 -3.67 -2.60 -14.47
N ASP A 70 -4.10 -3.45 -15.40
CA ASP A 70 -5.35 -4.21 -15.28
C ASP A 70 -5.19 -5.34 -14.24
N LEU A 71 -5.67 -5.08 -13.02
CA LEU A 71 -5.55 -6.03 -11.93
C LEU A 71 -6.54 -7.21 -12.03
N GLU A 72 -7.62 -7.09 -12.79
CA GLU A 72 -8.50 -8.24 -13.07
C GLU A 72 -7.78 -9.23 -13.97
N GLN A 73 -7.11 -8.74 -15.01
CA GLN A 73 -6.27 -9.57 -15.86
C GLN A 73 -5.09 -10.18 -15.08
N LEU A 74 -4.50 -9.43 -14.14
CA LEU A 74 -3.48 -9.96 -13.23
C LEU A 74 -4.03 -11.11 -12.38
N ASP A 75 -5.21 -10.95 -11.79
CA ASP A 75 -5.85 -11.99 -10.97
C ASP A 75 -6.06 -13.28 -11.77
N LEU A 76 -6.49 -13.17 -13.02
CA LEU A 76 -6.62 -14.32 -13.93
C LEU A 76 -5.28 -15.01 -14.20
N LYS A 77 -4.21 -14.25 -14.43
CA LYS A 77 -2.86 -14.81 -14.61
C LYS A 77 -2.35 -15.49 -13.35
N VAL A 78 -2.61 -14.89 -12.18
CA VAL A 78 -2.23 -15.48 -10.88
C VAL A 78 -2.95 -16.81 -10.71
N ALA A 79 -4.26 -16.84 -10.93
CA ALA A 79 -5.06 -18.06 -10.83
C ALA A 79 -4.62 -19.15 -11.81
N ALA A 80 -4.13 -18.77 -13.00
CA ALA A 80 -3.59 -19.69 -13.99
C ALA A 80 -2.13 -20.11 -13.72
N GLY A 81 -1.45 -19.55 -12.72
CA GLY A 81 -0.04 -19.80 -12.44
C GLY A 81 0.92 -19.26 -13.52
N GLN A 82 0.53 -18.19 -14.21
CA GLN A 82 1.25 -17.64 -15.37
C GLN A 82 1.96 -16.31 -15.07
N VAL A 83 1.94 -15.85 -13.83
CA VAL A 83 2.58 -14.59 -13.45
C VAL A 83 4.10 -14.66 -13.45
N THR A 84 4.70 -13.51 -13.72
CA THR A 84 6.14 -13.24 -13.68
C THR A 84 6.40 -12.01 -12.80
N ASP A 85 7.65 -11.81 -12.38
CA ASP A 85 8.03 -10.61 -11.62
C ASP A 85 7.70 -9.30 -12.36
N ARG A 86 7.68 -9.33 -13.70
CA ARG A 86 7.33 -8.18 -14.53
C ARG A 86 5.88 -7.74 -14.35
N ASP A 87 4.96 -8.67 -14.08
CA ASP A 87 3.55 -8.35 -13.83
C ASP A 87 3.37 -7.51 -12.55
N PHE A 88 4.35 -7.56 -11.64
CA PHE A 88 4.37 -6.78 -10.41
C PHE A 88 5.23 -5.51 -10.52
N PHE A 89 5.75 -5.14 -11.70
CA PHE A 89 6.66 -3.98 -11.86
C PHE A 89 6.03 -2.62 -11.48
N GLY A 90 4.71 -2.48 -11.61
CA GLY A 90 3.98 -1.27 -11.20
C GLY A 90 3.64 -1.19 -9.71
N ALA A 91 3.77 -2.29 -8.98
CA ALA A 91 3.35 -2.40 -7.59
C ALA A 91 4.31 -1.69 -6.62
N ILE A 92 3.81 -1.18 -5.51
CA ILE A 92 4.62 -0.78 -4.36
C ILE A 92 3.97 -1.27 -3.06
N PRO A 93 4.76 -1.72 -2.07
CA PRO A 93 4.22 -2.04 -0.75
C PRO A 93 3.78 -0.75 -0.04
N VAL A 94 2.54 -0.69 0.44
CA VAL A 94 2.00 0.49 1.11
C VAL A 94 1.49 0.18 2.51
N GLU A 95 1.50 1.21 3.35
CA GLU A 95 0.83 1.24 4.65
C GLU A 95 -0.11 2.44 4.73
N ARG A 96 -1.27 2.27 5.36
CA ARG A 96 -2.15 3.38 5.72
C ARG A 96 -1.57 4.12 6.92
N MET A 97 -1.58 5.44 6.88
CA MET A 97 -1.06 6.29 7.93
C MET A 97 -1.93 7.53 8.07
N ASP A 98 -2.24 7.92 9.31
CA ASP A 98 -2.75 9.26 9.62
C ASP A 98 -1.56 10.16 10.00
N ILE A 99 -1.42 11.28 9.29
CA ILE A 99 -0.42 12.30 9.60
C ILE A 99 -1.09 13.64 9.89
N LYS A 100 -0.44 14.45 10.73
CA LYS A 100 -0.84 15.84 10.96
C LYS A 100 0.04 16.79 10.16
N CYS A 101 -0.56 17.63 9.32
CA CYS A 101 0.15 18.71 8.64
C CYS A 101 0.74 19.66 9.68
N ARG A 102 2.06 19.84 9.66
CA ARG A 102 2.77 20.69 10.65
C ARG A 102 2.41 22.17 10.56
N ARG A 103 1.90 22.64 9.42
CA ARG A 103 1.57 24.06 9.19
C ARG A 103 0.15 24.41 9.62
N CYS A 104 -0.85 23.68 9.13
CA CYS A 104 -2.26 23.99 9.40
C CYS A 104 -2.92 23.06 10.41
N GLY A 105 -2.26 21.98 10.86
CA GLY A 105 -2.84 21.05 11.82
C GLY A 105 -3.88 20.07 11.24
N THR A 106 -4.15 20.11 9.93
CA THR A 106 -5.03 19.16 9.25
C THR A 106 -4.54 17.73 9.43
N HIS A 107 -5.43 16.83 9.83
CA HIS A 107 -5.20 15.38 9.81
C HIS A 107 -5.41 14.85 8.40
N ILE A 108 -4.51 14.00 7.92
CA ILE A 108 -4.50 13.48 6.55
C ILE A 108 -4.33 11.96 6.65
N ASP A 109 -5.36 11.25 6.23
CA ASP A 109 -5.36 9.80 6.12
C ASP A 109 -4.92 9.41 4.71
N LEU A 110 -3.79 8.71 4.62
CA LEU A 110 -3.08 8.48 3.37
C LEU A 110 -2.49 7.08 3.25
N LEU A 111 -2.13 6.69 2.03
CA LEU A 111 -1.26 5.56 1.74
C LEU A 111 0.17 6.03 1.54
N LYS A 112 1.08 5.46 2.31
CA LYS A 112 2.51 5.74 2.24
C LYS A 112 3.26 4.51 1.75
N TRP A 113 4.28 4.70 0.94
CA TRP A 113 5.18 3.60 0.58
C TRP A 113 5.96 3.11 1.81
N GLN A 114 5.82 1.82 2.11
CA GLN A 114 6.59 1.10 3.12
C GLN A 114 7.98 0.68 2.58
N LEU A 115 8.96 1.58 2.64
CA LEU A 115 10.32 1.33 2.10
C LEU A 115 11.10 0.20 2.79
N THR A 116 10.67 -0.20 4.00
CA THR A 116 11.31 -1.28 4.75
C THR A 116 10.77 -2.66 4.42
N ASN A 117 9.71 -2.74 3.61
CA ASN A 117 9.14 -4.02 3.19
C ASN A 117 10.15 -4.78 2.30
N PRO A 118 10.38 -6.09 2.55
CA PRO A 118 11.37 -6.83 1.81
C PRO A 118 10.97 -7.23 0.39
N LEU A 119 9.70 -7.08 0.01
CA LEU A 119 9.21 -7.34 -1.35
C LEU A 119 9.68 -6.26 -2.33
N LEU A 120 9.88 -6.66 -3.59
CA LEU A 120 10.18 -5.75 -4.70
C LEU A 120 11.47 -4.94 -4.49
N LYS A 121 12.51 -5.59 -3.98
CA LYS A 121 13.80 -4.95 -3.63
C LYS A 121 14.69 -4.75 -4.85
N SER A 122 14.65 -5.67 -5.81
CA SER A 122 15.59 -5.67 -6.94
C SER A 122 15.52 -4.42 -7.83
N ASP A 123 14.36 -3.77 -7.90
CA ASP A 123 14.09 -2.59 -8.74
C ASP A 123 13.58 -1.38 -7.92
N PHE A 124 13.82 -1.37 -6.61
CA PHE A 124 13.38 -0.33 -5.69
C PHE A 124 13.67 1.10 -6.16
N ILE A 125 14.89 1.37 -6.66
CA ILE A 125 15.31 2.71 -7.12
C ILE A 125 14.48 3.13 -8.35
N GLU A 126 14.19 2.20 -9.25
CA GLU A 126 13.44 2.48 -10.46
C GLU A 126 11.96 2.72 -10.15
N ARG A 127 11.39 1.96 -9.22
CA ARG A 127 10.03 2.20 -8.70
C ARG A 127 9.93 3.59 -8.09
N ASP A 128 10.89 3.98 -7.24
CA ASP A 128 10.89 5.27 -6.54
C ASP A 128 10.85 6.46 -7.50
N LYS A 129 11.61 6.39 -8.59
CA LYS A 129 11.67 7.44 -9.59
C LYS A 129 10.36 7.58 -10.39
N ARG A 130 9.54 6.53 -10.45
CA ARG A 130 8.27 6.53 -11.21
C ARG A 130 7.07 6.96 -10.38
N GLN A 131 7.22 6.97 -9.05
CA GLN A 131 6.10 7.32 -8.17
C GLN A 131 5.80 8.82 -8.22
N ASN A 132 4.53 9.13 -8.44
CA ASN A 132 4.02 10.49 -8.31
C ASN A 132 3.57 10.72 -6.86
N TYR A 133 4.53 11.01 -5.98
CA TYR A 133 4.19 11.26 -4.58
C TYR A 133 3.36 12.52 -4.41
N LEU A 134 2.38 12.44 -3.53
CA LEU A 134 1.70 13.58 -2.95
C LEU A 134 2.68 14.30 -2.02
N LYS A 135 3.10 15.49 -2.44
CA LYS A 135 4.05 16.32 -1.71
C LYS A 135 3.38 17.33 -0.81
N GLU A 136 2.14 17.72 -1.12
CA GLU A 136 1.48 18.87 -0.52
C GLU A 136 0.25 18.47 0.30
N CYS A 137 -0.02 19.26 1.33
CA CYS A 137 -1.20 19.13 2.16
C CYS A 137 -2.43 19.54 1.34
N PRO A 138 -3.48 18.71 1.26
CA PRO A 138 -4.67 19.03 0.46
C PRO A 138 -5.44 20.24 1.00
N HIS A 139 -5.21 20.66 2.24
CA HIS A 139 -5.86 21.82 2.85
C HIS A 139 -5.10 23.13 2.65
N CYS A 140 -3.78 23.16 2.87
CA CYS A 140 -3.00 24.41 2.86
C CYS A 140 -1.87 24.47 1.82
N GLY A 141 -1.68 23.43 1.00
CA GLY A 141 -0.64 23.35 -0.04
C GLY A 141 0.79 23.19 0.49
N ASN A 142 1.00 23.11 1.80
CA ASN A 142 2.35 22.99 2.37
C ASN A 142 2.89 21.56 2.27
N ASP A 143 4.21 21.42 2.18
CA ASP A 143 4.88 20.12 2.16
C ASP A 143 4.49 19.25 3.38
N ILE A 144 4.15 17.98 3.13
CA ILE A 144 3.80 16.98 4.16
C ILE A 144 4.95 16.05 4.53
N HIS A 145 6.09 16.15 3.85
CA HIS A 145 7.32 15.37 4.02
C HIS A 145 7.08 13.85 4.11
N ALA A 146 6.14 13.35 3.32
CA ALA A 146 5.77 11.94 3.26
C ALA A 146 5.86 11.43 1.81
N LYS A 147 6.34 10.19 1.62
CA LYS A 147 6.21 9.45 0.35
C LYS A 147 4.80 8.87 0.23
N ALA A 148 3.81 9.75 0.21
CA ALA A 148 2.41 9.39 0.09
C ALA A 148 2.04 9.18 -1.38
N VAL A 149 1.28 8.13 -1.70
CA VAL A 149 0.85 7.81 -3.07
C VAL A 149 -0.65 7.99 -3.27
N TYR A 150 -1.40 8.11 -2.19
CA TYR A 150 -2.84 8.32 -2.21
C TYR A 150 -3.31 8.99 -0.91
N VAL A 151 -4.38 9.79 -0.97
CA VAL A 151 -5.06 10.38 0.21
C VAL A 151 -6.50 9.89 0.19
N PHE A 152 -6.92 9.22 1.27
CA PHE A 152 -8.31 8.78 1.45
C PHE A 152 -9.20 9.93 1.87
N SER A 153 -8.74 10.68 2.87
CA SER A 153 -9.50 11.77 3.46
C SER A 153 -8.58 12.73 4.19
N TRP A 154 -9.11 13.90 4.52
CA TRP A 154 -8.44 14.84 5.39
C TRP A 154 -9.48 15.60 6.21
N THR A 155 -9.11 15.91 7.45
CA THR A 155 -9.97 16.63 8.40
C THR A 155 -9.25 17.91 8.84
N PRO A 156 -9.82 19.11 8.62
CA PRO A 156 -9.22 20.36 9.10
C PRO A 156 -9.15 20.36 10.64
N PRO A 157 -8.28 21.19 11.25
CA PRO A 157 -8.25 21.32 12.70
C PRO A 157 -9.62 21.78 13.24
N GLU A 158 -10.05 21.22 14.38
CA GLU A 158 -11.35 21.52 15.02
C GLU A 158 -11.47 22.99 15.45
N ASP A 159 -10.33 23.60 15.79
CA ASP A 159 -10.22 25.02 16.02
C ASP A 159 -9.88 25.67 14.67
N GLY A 160 -10.70 26.59 14.16
CA GLY A 160 -10.43 27.38 12.95
C GLY A 160 -9.19 28.26 13.10
N GLY A 161 -8.01 27.63 13.20
CA GLY A 161 -6.72 28.23 13.46
C GLY A 161 -6.42 29.22 12.37
N THR A 162 -6.62 30.49 12.70
CA THR A 162 -6.30 31.65 11.87
C THR A 162 -4.97 31.40 11.16
N VAL A 163 -5.02 31.20 9.84
CA VAL A 163 -3.82 31.11 9.01
C VAL A 163 -3.16 32.47 9.10
N ARG A 164 -2.18 32.63 10.00
CA ARG A 164 -1.24 33.75 9.90
C ARG A 164 -0.38 33.46 8.68
N GLY A 165 -0.75 34.08 7.57
CA GLY A 165 0.10 34.14 6.39
C GLY A 165 1.44 34.74 6.78
N SER A 166 2.51 33.96 6.65
CA SER A 166 3.86 34.50 6.58
C SER A 166 4.14 34.78 5.11
N VAL A 167 4.51 36.04 4.89
CA VAL A 167 4.84 36.75 3.64
C VAL A 167 5.78 35.94 2.74
#